data_AF-A0A847DJK0-F1
#
_entry.id   AF-A0A847DJK0-F1
#
_cell.length_a   1.000
_cell.length_b   1.000
_cell.length_c   1.000
_cell.angle_alpha   90.00
_cell.angle_beta   90.00
_cell.angle_gamma   90.00
#
_symmetry.space_group_name_H-M   'P 1'
#
loop_
_entity.id
_entity.type
_entity.pdbx_description
1 polymer ?
#
loop_
_entity_poly.entity_id
_entity_poly.type
_entity_poly.pdbx_seq_one_letter_code
_entity_poly.pdbx_strand_id
1 'polypeptide(L)' 'MGIIEVDMFSKDVDDPQHPVAESFRELLTEVAEQYCCNLESFEVKRGVVSFSFDSDELMADIIDILHIGD' A
#
# COMPACT_ATOMS: atom_id res chain seq x y z
N MET A 1 -13.01 5.30 -5.85
CA MET A 1 -11.92 4.63 -5.12
C MET A 1 -10.63 4.95 -5.83
N GLY A 2 -9.74 5.65 -5.13
CA GLY A 2 -8.41 5.99 -5.63
C GLY A 2 -7.44 4.83 -5.44
N ILE A 3 -6.37 4.80 -6.23
CA ILE A 3 -5.25 3.87 -6.07
C ILE A 3 -4.02 4.71 -5.76
N ILE A 4 -3.29 4.33 -4.72
CA ILE A 4 -1.97 4.88 -4.40
C ILE A 4 -0.93 3.99 -5.06
N GLU A 5 -0.02 4.59 -5.83
CA GLU A 5 1.10 3.89 -6.46
C GLU A 5 2.42 4.45 -5.92
N VAL A 6 3.30 3.57 -5.44
CA VAL A 6 4.58 3.95 -4.83
C VAL A 6 5.70 3.05 -5.36
N ASP A 7 6.77 3.65 -5.86
CA ASP A 7 8.02 2.93 -6.16
C ASP A 7 8.76 2.66 -4.85
N MET A 8 8.60 1.45 -4.31
CA MET A 8 9.03 1.11 -2.95
C MET A 8 10.08 -0.02 -2.91
N PHE A 9 9.98 -1.00 -3.80
CA PHE A 9 10.80 -2.21 -3.74
C PHE A 9 11.85 -2.26 -4.87
N SER A 10 12.75 -3.24 -4.79
CA SER A 10 13.58 -3.59 -5.95
C SER A 10 12.71 -3.99 -7.13
N LYS A 11 13.17 -3.69 -8.36
CA LYS A 11 12.48 -4.04 -9.61
C LYS A 11 12.29 -5.54 -9.84
N ASP A 12 13.03 -6.37 -9.09
CA ASP A 12 12.90 -7.83 -9.13
C ASP A 12 11.69 -8.34 -8.33
N VAL A 13 11.06 -7.48 -7.53
CA VAL A 13 9.81 -7.77 -6.81
C VAL A 13 8.65 -7.45 -7.76
N ASP A 14 8.07 -8.48 -8.38
CA ASP A 14 7.03 -8.35 -9.41
C ASP A 14 5.77 -9.19 -9.09
N ASP A 15 5.61 -9.58 -7.82
CA ASP A 15 4.51 -10.42 -7.37
C ASP A 15 4.13 -10.09 -5.91
N PRO A 16 2.83 -10.01 -5.58
CA PRO A 16 2.38 -9.68 -4.22
C PRO A 16 2.68 -10.77 -3.17
N GLN A 17 3.00 -12.01 -3.57
CA GLN A 17 3.41 -13.09 -2.68
C GLN A 17 4.93 -13.10 -2.44
N HIS A 18 5.69 -12.17 -3.03
CA HIS A 18 7.09 -12.03 -2.69
C HIS A 18 7.22 -11.67 -1.19
N PRO A 19 8.17 -12.26 -0.41
CA PRO A 19 8.20 -12.09 1.05
C PRO A 19 8.18 -10.64 1.54
N VAL A 20 8.91 -9.74 0.87
CA VAL A 20 8.92 -8.31 1.21
C VAL A 20 7.58 -7.62 0.92
N ALA A 21 6.88 -8.04 -0.13
CA ALA A 21 5.58 -7.52 -0.50
C ALA A 21 4.50 -8.03 0.47
N GLU A 22 4.58 -9.30 0.89
CA GLU A 22 3.69 -9.86 1.91
C GLU A 22 3.84 -9.14 3.25
N SER A 23 5.07 -8.91 3.72
CA SER A 23 5.30 -8.16 4.97
C SER A 23 4.75 -6.73 4.90
N PHE A 24 4.83 -6.08 3.74
CA PHE A 24 4.25 -4.76 3.56
C PHE A 24 2.72 -4.80 3.49
N ARG A 25 2.14 -5.82 2.86
CA ARG A 25 0.70 -6.04 2.84
C ARG A 25 0.14 -6.27 4.24
N GLU A 26 0.84 -7.05 5.07
CA GLU A 26 0.48 -7.25 6.48
C GLU A 26 0.45 -5.92 7.22
N LEU A 27 1.49 -5.09 7.06
CA LEU A 27 1.52 -3.74 7.65
C LEU A 27 0.35 -2.87 7.20
N LEU A 28 0.03 -2.82 5.90
CA LEU A 28 -1.12 -2.07 5.39
C LEU A 28 -2.44 -2.59 5.95
N THR A 29 -2.55 -3.91 6.16
CA THR A 29 -3.74 -4.54 6.74
C THR A 29 -3.89 -4.16 8.23
N GLU A 30 -2.80 -4.20 9.00
CA GLU A 30 -2.79 -3.75 10.40
C GLU A 30 -3.16 -2.26 10.53
N VAL A 31 -2.69 -1.42 9.61
CA VAL A 31 -3.10 -0.01 9.55
C VAL A 31 -4.60 0.10 9.25
N ALA A 32 -5.11 -0.62 8.25
CA ALA A 32 -6.54 -0.59 7.92
C ALA A 32 -7.42 -0.97 9.12
N GLU A 33 -7.03 -2.00 9.88
CA GLU A 33 -7.75 -2.43 11.08
C GLU A 33 -7.83 -1.32 12.14
N GLN A 34 -6.77 -0.52 12.32
CA GLN A 34 -6.78 0.62 13.26
C GLN A 34 -7.79 1.70 12.86
N TYR A 35 -8.07 1.85 11.56
CA TYR A 35 -9.06 2.79 11.03
C TYR A 35 -10.43 2.13 10.80
N CYS A 36 -10.61 0.87 11.23
CA CYS A 36 -11.84 0.08 11.01
C CYS A 36 -12.24 -0.01 9.53
N CYS A 37 -11.24 -0.12 8.65
CA CYS A 37 -11.39 -0.16 7.21
C CYS A 37 -10.67 -1.40 6.64
N ASN A 38 -10.74 -1.63 5.34
CA ASN A 38 -10.16 -2.79 4.67
C ASN A 38 -9.21 -2.37 3.55
N LEU A 39 -8.15 -3.15 3.37
CA LEU A 39 -7.33 -3.11 2.17
C LEU A 39 -8.11 -3.78 1.02
N GLU A 40 -8.58 -2.98 0.06
CA GLU A 40 -9.40 -3.47 -1.06
C GLU A 40 -8.57 -4.06 -2.18
N SER A 41 -7.42 -3.47 -2.46
CA SER A 41 -6.52 -3.90 -3.52
C SER A 41 -5.06 -3.82 -3.07
N PHE A 42 -4.26 -4.77 -3.55
CA PHE A 42 -2.82 -4.81 -3.35
C PHE A 42 -2.19 -5.54 -4.54
N GLU A 43 -1.47 -4.80 -5.36
CA GLU A 43 -0.73 -5.30 -6.51
C GLU A 43 0.72 -4.85 -6.42
N VAL A 44 1.63 -5.70 -6.93
CA VAL A 44 3.04 -5.36 -7.05
C VAL A 44 3.49 -5.64 -8.45
N LYS A 45 4.15 -4.66 -9.07
CA LYS A 45 4.68 -4.77 -10.41
C LYS A 45 6.02 -4.05 -10.53
N ARG A 46 7.08 -4.81 -10.79
CA ARG A 46 8.44 -4.34 -11.02
C ARG A 46 8.92 -3.31 -10.00
N GLY A 47 8.71 -3.60 -8.72
CA GLY A 47 9.10 -2.75 -7.59
C GLY A 47 8.06 -1.71 -7.17
N VAL A 48 7.06 -1.45 -8.01
CA VAL A 48 5.97 -0.51 -7.72
C VAL A 48 4.85 -1.27 -7.02
N VAL A 49 4.39 -0.74 -5.87
CA VAL A 49 3.21 -1.23 -5.17
C VAL A 49 2.02 -0.32 -5.47
N SER A 50 0.88 -0.93 -5.79
CA SER A 50 -0.39 -0.25 -6.01
C SER A 50 -1.42 -0.78 -5.02
N PHE A 51 -2.04 0.10 -4.24
CA PHE A 51 -3.01 -0.31 -3.22
C PHE A 51 -4.14 0.70 -3.01
N SER A 52 -5.24 0.25 -2.43
CA SER A 52 -6.39 1.08 -2.07
C SER A 52 -7.07 0.59 -0.79
N PHE A 53 -7.67 1.52 -0.06
CA PHE A 53 -8.53 1.23 1.09
C PHE A 53 -9.97 1.67 0.79
N ASP A 54 -10.93 1.08 1.51
CA ASP A 54 -12.34 1.48 1.47
C ASP A 54 -12.64 2.75 2.28
N SER A 55 -11.60 3.40 2.84
CA SER A 55 -11.69 4.67 3.59
C SER A 55 -10.95 5.79 2.88
N ASP A 56 -11.70 6.81 2.43
CA ASP A 56 -11.13 8.03 1.83
C ASP A 56 -10.28 8.83 2.85
N GLU A 57 -10.61 8.77 4.15
CA GLU A 57 -9.85 9.41 5.23
C GLU A 57 -8.46 8.79 5.37
N LEU A 58 -8.38 7.46 5.43
CA LEU A 58 -7.09 6.75 5.49
C LEU A 58 -6.26 7.00 4.23
N MET A 59 -6.89 7.00 3.05
CA MET A 59 -6.21 7.28 1.79
C MET A 59 -5.59 8.69 1.80
N ALA A 60 -6.29 9.70 2.32
CA ALA A 60 -5.77 11.05 2.45
C ALA A 60 -4.59 11.14 3.44
N ASP A 61 -4.70 10.51 4.60
CA ASP A 61 -3.64 10.49 5.61
C ASP A 61 -2.36 9.81 5.07
N ILE A 62 -2.50 8.71 4.33
CA ILE A 62 -1.35 8.03 3.70
C ILE A 62 -0.72 8.91 2.62
N ILE A 63 -1.53 9.59 1.82
CA ILE A 63 -1.04 10.54 0.81
C ILE A 63 -0.22 11.65 1.49
N ASP A 64 -0.69 12.19 2.60
CA ASP A 64 0.04 13.22 3.35
C ASP A 64 1.36 12.68 3.91
N ILE A 65 1.37 11.46 4.47
CA ILE A 65 2.59 10.80 4.97
C ILE A 65 3.61 10.58 3.84
N LEU A 66 3.16 10.09 2.68
CA LEU A 66 4.04 9.79 1.55
C LEU A 66 4.60 11.06 0.90
N HIS A 67 3.86 12.17 0.87
CA HIS A 67 4.34 13.45 0.34
C HIS A 67 5.35 14.17 1.26
N ILE A 68 5.41 13.82 2.55
CA ILE A 68 6.38 14.42 3.50
C ILE A 68 7.82 13.85 3.28
N GLY A 69 7.98 12.83 2.43
CA GLY A 69 9.25 12.15 2.17
C GLY A 69 10.18 12.77 1.09
N ASP A 70 9.79 13.89 0.46
CA ASP A 70 10.59 14.59 -0.57
C ASP A 70 11.60 15.61 0.01
#